data_AF-A0A8C9PDJ6-F1
#
_entry.id   AF-A0A8C9PDJ6-F1
#
_cell.length_a   1.000
_cell.length_b   1.000
_cell.length_c   1.000
_cell.angle_alpha   90.00
_cell.angle_beta   90.00
_cell.angle_gamma   90.00
#
_symmetry.space_group_name_H-M   'P 1'
#
loop_
_entity.id
_entity.type
_entity.pdbx_description
1 polymer ?
#
loop_
_entity_poly.entity_id
_entity_poly.type
_entity_poly.pdbx_seq_one_letter_code
_entity_poly.pdbx_strand_id
1 'polypeptide(L)'
;IMTDAKYVLCRWERRLWPAKVLARTETSTKNKRKKEFFLDVQILSLEEKLSVKSTEVEALQKSQIENIASFLGKVFFFAHPMTVR
;
A
#
# COMPACT_ATOMS: atom_id res chain seq x y z
N ILE A 1 3.52 18.47 7.32
CA ILE A 1 2.56 17.59 8.02
C ILE A 1 2.41 16.35 7.14
N MET A 2 3.04 15.23 7.49
CA MET A 2 2.87 14.00 6.70
C MET A 2 1.48 13.47 7.01
N THR A 3 0.64 13.46 5.98
CA THR A 3 -0.76 13.06 6.01
C THR A 3 -0.90 11.70 6.71
N ASP A 4 -1.87 11.60 7.62
CA ASP A 4 -2.33 10.35 8.23
C ASP A 4 -3.00 9.48 7.14
N ALA A 5 -2.18 8.96 6.24
CA ALA A 5 -2.63 8.14 5.15
C ALA A 5 -2.99 6.76 5.71
N LYS A 6 -4.29 6.49 5.85
CA LYS A 6 -4.81 5.18 6.31
C LYS A 6 -4.41 4.04 5.37
N TYR A 7 -4.19 4.35 4.09
CA TYR A 7 -3.82 3.40 3.05
C TYR A 7 -2.55 3.88 2.33
N VAL A 8 -1.67 2.93 2.03
CA VAL A 8 -0.42 3.17 1.32
C VAL A 8 -0.20 2.07 0.28
N LEU A 9 0.57 2.38 -0.75
CA LEU A 9 1.12 1.38 -1.66
C LEU A 9 2.52 0.99 -1.18
N CYS A 10 2.76 -0.29 -0.95
CA CYS A 10 4.09 -0.83 -0.66
C CYS A 10 4.55 -1.72 -1.82
N ARG A 11 5.88 -1.81 -2.02
CA ARG A 11 6.44 -2.68 -3.06
C ARG A 11 6.62 -4.09 -2.50
N TRP A 12 5.86 -5.04 -3.03
CA TRP A 12 5.92 -6.45 -2.66
C TRP A 12 5.98 -7.32 -3.93
N GLU A 13 6.92 -8.26 -3.97
CA GLU A 13 7.20 -9.11 -5.15
C GLU A 13 7.26 -8.33 -6.48
N ARG A 14 7.97 -7.19 -6.49
CA ARG A 14 8.14 -6.29 -7.65
C ARG A 14 6.87 -5.55 -8.10
N ARG A 15 5.73 -5.72 -7.43
CA ARG A 15 4.48 -5.01 -7.69
C ARG A 15 4.14 -4.06 -6.55
N LEU A 16 3.35 -3.04 -6.82
CA LEU A 16 2.78 -2.18 -5.79
C LEU A 16 1.50 -2.81 -5.29
N TRP A 17 1.45 -3.05 -3.98
CA TRP A 17 0.31 -3.66 -3.33
C TRP A 17 -0.35 -2.66 -2.38
N PRO A 18 -1.70 -2.59 -2.38
CA PRO A 18 -2.42 -1.77 -1.43
C PRO A 18 -2.32 -2.37 -0.03
N ALA A 19 -1.80 -1.58 0.89
CA ALA A 19 -1.64 -1.94 2.29
C ALA A 19 -2.27 -0.89 3.21
N LYS A 20 -2.76 -1.34 4.35
CA LYS A 20 -3.30 -0.50 5.41
C LYS A 20 -2.21 -0.21 6.42
N VAL A 21 -2.02 1.04 6.80
CA VAL A 21 -1.08 1.39 7.86
C VAL A 21 -1.70 0.99 9.19
N LEU A 22 -0.98 0.17 9.95
CA LEU A 22 -1.38 -0.26 11.30
C LEU A 22 -0.73 0.62 12.35
N ALA A 23 0.59 0.81 12.25
CA ALA A 23 1.35 1.60 13.19
C ALA A 23 2.52 2.28 12.48
N ARG A 24 2.91 3.45 13.02
CA ARG A 24 4.14 4.11 12.62
C ARG A 24 5.19 3.83 13.69
N THR A 25 6.20 3.08 13.31
CA THR A 25 7.28 2.71 14.20
C THR A 25 8.51 3.54 13.85
N GLU A 26 8.77 4.55 14.66
CA GLU A 26 10.04 5.29 14.62
C GLU A 26 11.13 4.44 15.29
N THR A 27 11.85 3.63 14.51
CA THR A 27 13.06 3.00 15.04
C THR A 27 14.18 4.03 15.09
N SER A 28 14.38 4.60 16.27
CA SER A 28 15.58 5.37 16.58
C SER A 28 16.76 4.40 16.67
N THR A 29 17.46 4.18 15.56
CA THR A 29 18.75 3.49 15.62
C THR A 29 19.67 4.37 16.47
N LYS A 30 20.22 3.82 17.55
CA LYS A 30 21.05 4.47 18.58
C LYS A 30 22.35 5.14 18.04
N ASN A 31 22.51 5.22 16.72
CA ASN A 31 23.71 5.74 16.07
C ASN A 31 23.42 7.06 15.33
N LYS A 32 24.26 8.05 15.60
CA LYS A 32 23.98 9.49 15.66
C LYS A 32 23.72 10.21 14.31
N ARG A 33 23.20 9.56 13.26
CA ARG A 33 23.14 10.22 11.93
C ARG A 33 21.95 9.95 11.00
N LYS A 34 21.08 8.95 11.20
CA LYS A 34 19.91 8.76 10.33
C LYS A 34 18.73 8.20 11.12
N LYS A 35 17.65 9.00 11.26
CA LYS A 35 16.35 8.51 11.71
C LYS A 35 15.70 7.81 10.51
N GLU A 36 15.65 6.48 10.52
CA GLU A 36 14.85 5.74 9.55
C GLU A 36 13.44 5.57 10.10
N PHE A 37 12.45 6.03 9.35
CA PHE A 37 11.04 5.90 9.71
C PHE A 37 10.50 4.62 9.11
N PHE A 38 9.99 3.70 9.94
CA PHE A 38 9.33 2.49 9.49
C PHE A 38 7.83 2.59 9.72
N LEU A 39 7.07 1.93 8.86
CA LEU A 39 5.62 1.83 8.91
C LEU A 39 5.27 0.36 8.90
N ASP A 40 4.53 -0.06 9.91
CA ASP A 40 3.90 -1.38 9.93
C ASP A 40 2.63 -1.30 9.12
N VAL A 41 2.62 -2.03 8.01
CA VAL A 41 1.53 -2.05 7.05
C VAL A 41 1.00 -3.47 6.90
N GLN A 42 -0.28 -3.60 6.62
CA GLN A 42 -0.93 -4.87 6.35
C GLN A 42 -1.42 -4.91 4.91
N ILE A 43 -0.91 -5.82 4.09
CA ILE A 43 -1.35 -6.00 2.71
C ILE A 43 -2.82 -6.44 2.73
N LEU A 44 -3.70 -5.71 2.05
CA LEU A 44 -5.13 -6.01 2.05
C LEU A 44 -5.46 -7.32 1.32
N SER A 45 -4.67 -7.70 0.31
CA SER A 45 -4.90 -8.95 -0.45
C SER A 45 -4.45 -10.22 0.26
N LEU A 46 -3.46 -10.12 1.15
CA LEU A 46 -2.84 -11.28 1.81
C LEU A 46 -3.09 -11.28 3.31
N GLU A 47 -3.63 -10.18 3.85
CA GLU A 47 -3.77 -9.93 5.28
C GLU A 47 -2.42 -9.99 6.05
N GLU A 48 -1.31 -9.96 5.31
CA GLU A 48 0.05 -10.11 5.81
C GLU A 48 0.62 -8.78 6.28
N LYS A 49 1.28 -8.80 7.44
CA LYS A 49 1.84 -7.60 8.09
C LYS A 49 3.33 -7.50 7.84
N LEU A 50 3.77 -6.33 7.40
CA LEU A 50 5.14 -6.07 6.97
C LEU A 50 5.60 -4.72 7.52
N SER A 51 6.87 -4.64 7.91
CA SER A 51 7.50 -3.36 8.26
C SER A 51 8.25 -2.83 7.05
N VAL A 52 7.80 -1.69 6.53
CA VAL A 52 8.35 -1.06 5.33
C VAL A 52 8.89 0.32 5.65
N LYS A 53 9.92 0.77 4.94
CA LYS A 53 10.45 2.11 5.12
C LYS A 53 9.44 3.14 4.62
N SER A 54 9.31 4.24 5.35
CA SER A 54 8.43 5.36 4.96
C SER A 54 8.82 5.98 3.61
N THR A 55 10.06 5.79 3.17
CA THR A 55 10.57 6.22 1.87
C THR A 55 10.18 5.30 0.72
N GLU A 56 9.79 4.07 1.01
CA GLU A 56 9.44 3.04 0.02
C GLU A 56 7.92 2.82 -0.10
N VAL A 57 7.14 3.63 0.62
CA VAL A 57 5.68 3.62 0.54
C VAL A 57 5.16 4.91 -0.05
N GLU A 58 4.12 4.77 -0.86
CA GLU A 58 3.39 5.90 -1.43
C GLU A 58 2.03 6.04 -0.75
N ALA A 59 1.71 7.25 -0.28
CA ALA A 59 0.43 7.52 0.35
C ALA A 59 -0.70 7.40 -0.67
N LEU A 60 -1.64 6.49 -0.42
CA LEU A 60 -2.73 6.24 -1.35
C LEU A 60 -3.92 7.12 -1.01
N GLN A 61 -4.16 8.13 -1.86
CA GLN A 61 -5.31 9.03 -1.70
C GLN A 61 -6.60 8.39 -2.21
N LYS A 62 -7.76 8.85 -1.71
CA LYS A 62 -9.08 8.34 -2.11
C LYS A 62 -9.29 8.35 -3.62
N SER A 63 -8.91 9.43 -4.30
CA SER A 63 -9.01 9.55 -5.77
C SER A 63 -8.17 8.48 -6.48
N GLN A 64 -6.99 8.15 -5.95
CA GLN A 64 -6.14 7.09 -6.48
C GLN A 64 -6.75 5.71 -6.24
N ILE A 65 -7.35 5.47 -5.07
CA ILE A 65 -8.09 4.24 -4.77
C ILE A 65 -9.24 4.05 -5.76
N GLU A 66 -10.06 5.08 -5.96
CA GLU A 66 -11.20 5.04 -6.89
C GLU A 66 -10.73 4.82 -8.33
N ASN A 67 -9.62 5.45 -8.71
CA ASN A 67 -9.02 5.25 -10.02
C ASN A 67 -8.53 3.79 -10.19
N ILE A 68 -7.76 3.27 -9.22
CA ILE A 68 -7.30 1.88 -9.21
C ILE A 68 -8.48 0.90 -9.22
N ALA A 69 -9.53 1.14 -8.43
CA ALA A 69 -10.73 0.31 -8.40
C ALA A 69 -11.47 0.34 -9.75
N SER A 70 -11.55 1.51 -10.40
CA SER A 70 -12.11 1.64 -11.74
C SER A 70 -11.27 0.92 -12.79
N PHE A 71 -9.94 1.00 -12.71
CA PHE A 71 -9.02 0.30 -13.60
C PHE A 71 -9.05 -1.22 -13.38
N LEU A 72 -8.96 -1.70 -12.14
CA LEU A 72 -8.98 -3.12 -11.79
C LEU A 72 -10.37 -3.74 -11.98
N GLY A 73 -11.44 -2.99 -11.73
CA GLY A 73 -12.82 -3.41 -12.02
C GLY A 73 -13.07 -3.65 -13.51
N LYS A 74 -12.35 -2.94 -14.40
CA LYS A 74 -12.37 -3.21 -15.85
C LYS A 74 -11.64 -4.49 -16.24
N VAL A 75 -10.58 -4.88 -15.52
CA VAL A 75 -9.84 -6.13 -15.80
C VAL A 75 -10.71 -7.36 -15.51
N PHE A 76 -11.57 -7.31 -14.48
CA PHE A 76 -12.57 -8.37 -14.25
C PHE A 76 -13.56 -8.52 -15.40
N PHE A 77 -13.89 -7.43 -16.10
CA PHE A 77 -14.82 -7.46 -17.24
C PHE A 77 -14.18 -7.99 -18.53
N PHE A 78 -12.86 -7.92 -18.68
CA PHE A 78 -12.15 -8.46 -19.85
C PHE A 78 -11.68 -9.91 -19.67
N ALA A 79 -11.59 -10.41 -18.43
CA ALA A 79 -11.17 -11.79 -18.15
C ALA A 79 -12.32 -12.82 -18.15
N HIS A 80 -13.58 -12.38 -18.28
CA HIS A 80 -14.70 -13.25 -18.62
C HIS A 80 -15.50 -12.61 -19.76
N PRO A 81 -15.38 -13.08 -21.01
CA PRO A 81 -16.52 -12.96 -21.92
C PRO A 81 -17.66 -13.73 -21.26
N MET A 82 -18.54 -13.00 -20.58
CA MET A 82 -19.84 -13.48 -20.15
C MET A 82 -20.49 -14.03 -21.42
N THR A 83 -20.49 -15.36 -21.56
CA THR A 83 -21.29 -16.04 -22.57
C THR A 83 -22.72 -15.83 -22.12
N VAL A 84 -23.32 -14.76 -22.64
CA VAL A 84 -24.75 -14.57 -22.62
C VAL A 84 -25.28 -15.48 -23.72
N ARG A 85 -25.81 -16.63 -23.32
CA ARG A 85 -26.73 -17.44 -24.12
C ARG A 85 -28.09 -17.35 -23.48
#